data_AF-A0A560FT06-F1
#
_entry.id   AF-A0A560FT06-F1
#
_cell.length_a   1.000
_cell.length_b   1.000
_cell.length_c   1.000
_cell.angle_alpha   90.00
_cell.angle_beta   90.00
_cell.angle_gamma   90.00
#
_symmetry.space_group_name_H-M   'P 1'
#
loop_
_entity.id
_entity.type
_entity.pdbx_description
1 polymer ?
#
loop_
_entity_poly.entity_id
_entity_poly.type
_entity_poly.pdbx_seq_one_letter_code
_entity_poly.pdbx_strand_id
1 'polypeptide(L)'
;MRAHDVMTEDVLTLAPDTPVSRIAALLLDRGVSAAPVVDSHGGVIGMVSEGDLIDREKAGTAHEARRDWWLALVAEGEQLPPYWADAQNRERTARDVMAAPVITVDINTDTADIARLLMTHGIKRVPVVLDGSLVGIVSRADLLKVLAAEPAEKTEPAHRSGLFQRWERKAPALAPVREPAHEPLFRAADFRHLVGNFHDENARHLAEQRKEALVRRQEKVQELIDHHVADHGWHKLLEGAHDAAARGEKEFLLLRFPAELCSDGARAINAPEPDWPRTLRGEAAEIYQRWHHELQPAGFSLTARVLDFPNGFPGDVGLFLVWGDAEG
;
A
#
# COMPACT_ATOMS: atom_id res chain seq x y z
N MET A 1 19.05 -11.51 -12.45
CA MET A 1 17.78 -12.04 -13.00
C MET A 1 16.88 -10.86 -13.25
N ARG A 2 16.03 -10.95 -14.27
CA ARG A 2 15.11 -9.91 -14.71
C ARG A 2 13.66 -10.31 -14.40
N ALA A 3 12.73 -9.39 -14.59
CA ALA A 3 11.31 -9.62 -14.31
C ALA A 3 10.76 -10.88 -14.98
N HIS A 4 11.05 -11.11 -16.27
CA HIS A 4 10.59 -12.32 -16.98
C HIS A 4 11.14 -13.64 -16.43
N ASP A 5 12.29 -13.63 -15.75
CA ASP A 5 12.86 -14.84 -15.16
C ASP A 5 12.06 -15.32 -13.94
N VAL A 6 11.21 -14.45 -13.36
CA VAL A 6 10.57 -14.67 -12.04
C VAL A 6 9.08 -14.38 -12.02
N MET A 7 8.54 -13.73 -13.05
CA MET A 7 7.13 -13.33 -13.07
C MET A 7 6.19 -14.52 -13.22
N THR A 8 4.98 -14.36 -12.69
CA THR A 8 3.86 -15.24 -13.03
C THR A 8 3.15 -14.70 -14.26
N GLU A 9 3.00 -15.53 -15.30
CA GLU A 9 2.36 -15.18 -16.57
C GLU A 9 0.84 -15.35 -16.54
N ASP A 10 0.32 -16.36 -15.81
CA ASP A 10 -1.12 -16.55 -15.62
C ASP A 10 -1.65 -15.56 -14.58
N VAL A 11 -1.92 -14.33 -15.04
CA VAL A 11 -2.39 -13.24 -14.21
C VAL A 11 -3.91 -13.13 -14.31
N LEU A 12 -4.59 -13.22 -13.17
CA LEU A 12 -5.99 -12.78 -13.09
C LEU A 12 -6.05 -11.27 -13.32
N THR A 13 -6.79 -10.84 -14.34
CA THR A 13 -7.04 -9.43 -14.65
C THR A 13 -8.50 -9.06 -14.43
N LEU A 14 -8.75 -7.79 -14.11
CA LEU A 14 -10.09 -7.23 -13.94
C LEU A 14 -10.35 -6.15 -14.99
N ALA A 15 -11.56 -6.12 -15.56
CA ALA A 15 -12.00 -4.98 -16.35
C ALA A 15 -12.40 -3.81 -15.41
N PRO A 16 -12.33 -2.54 -15.84
CA PRO A 16 -12.56 -1.39 -14.97
C PRO A 16 -13.98 -1.33 -14.41
N ASP A 17 -14.94 -1.86 -15.15
CA ASP A 17 -16.36 -1.96 -14.82
C ASP A 17 -16.72 -3.25 -14.06
N THR A 18 -15.73 -4.11 -13.72
CA THR A 18 -15.98 -5.35 -12.97
C THR A 18 -16.59 -5.02 -11.60
N PRO A 19 -17.77 -5.53 -11.25
CA PRO A 19 -18.40 -5.23 -9.95
C PRO A 19 -17.58 -5.76 -8.77
N VAL A 20 -17.53 -5.02 -7.65
CA VAL A 20 -16.80 -5.40 -6.43
C VAL A 20 -17.14 -6.82 -5.94
N SER A 21 -18.43 -7.17 -5.93
CA SER A 21 -18.90 -8.53 -5.60
C SER A 21 -18.25 -9.61 -6.47
N ARG A 22 -18.09 -9.33 -7.76
CA ARG A 22 -17.47 -10.24 -8.72
C ARG A 22 -15.95 -10.29 -8.55
N ILE A 23 -15.32 -9.16 -8.21
CA ILE A 23 -13.89 -9.13 -7.89
C ILE A 23 -13.59 -10.04 -6.69
N ALA A 24 -14.35 -9.93 -5.60
CA ALA A 24 -14.19 -10.78 -4.42
C ALA A 24 -14.25 -12.27 -4.78
N ALA A 25 -15.26 -12.66 -5.58
CA ALA A 25 -15.40 -14.05 -6.04
C ALA A 25 -14.20 -14.49 -6.90
N LEU A 26 -13.74 -13.65 -7.83
CA LEU A 26 -12.60 -13.97 -8.71
C LEU A 26 -11.29 -14.14 -7.94
N LEU A 27 -11.03 -13.29 -6.94
CA LEU A 27 -9.86 -13.39 -6.07
C LEU A 27 -9.88 -14.70 -5.27
N LEU A 28 -11.03 -15.06 -4.70
CA LEU A 28 -11.22 -16.30 -3.95
C LEU A 28 -11.07 -17.54 -4.84
N ASP A 29 -11.76 -17.58 -5.99
CA ASP A 29 -11.74 -18.71 -6.93
C ASP A 29 -10.33 -19.00 -7.47
N ARG A 30 -9.54 -17.94 -7.68
CA ARG A 30 -8.16 -18.07 -8.17
C ARG A 30 -7.12 -18.18 -7.04
N GLY A 31 -7.54 -18.06 -5.77
CA GLY A 31 -6.63 -18.09 -4.63
C GLY A 31 -5.59 -16.98 -4.65
N VAL A 32 -5.92 -15.81 -5.21
CA VAL A 32 -5.02 -14.67 -5.33
C VAL A 32 -5.57 -13.47 -4.55
N SER A 33 -4.68 -12.74 -3.88
CA SER A 33 -5.11 -11.66 -2.96
C SER A 33 -5.18 -10.26 -3.58
N ALA A 34 -4.90 -10.14 -4.88
CA ALA A 34 -4.97 -8.90 -5.65
C ALA A 34 -4.77 -9.16 -7.14
N ALA A 35 -5.36 -8.32 -7.99
CA ALA A 35 -5.35 -8.42 -9.44
C ALA A 35 -5.16 -7.04 -10.10
N PRO A 36 -4.44 -6.96 -11.23
CA PRO A 36 -4.39 -5.74 -12.04
C PRO A 36 -5.74 -5.43 -12.70
N VAL A 37 -6.07 -4.14 -12.78
CA VAL A 37 -7.17 -3.64 -13.59
C VAL A 37 -6.61 -3.23 -14.94
N VAL A 38 -7.16 -3.79 -16.01
CA VAL A 38 -6.72 -3.58 -17.39
C VAL A 38 -7.81 -2.93 -18.22
N ASP A 39 -7.44 -2.01 -19.11
CA ASP A 39 -8.36 -1.45 -20.09
C ASP A 39 -8.62 -2.41 -21.27
N SER A 40 -9.46 -1.99 -22.21
CA SER A 40 -9.80 -2.76 -23.41
C SER A 40 -8.63 -2.97 -24.38
N HIS A 41 -7.54 -2.22 -24.21
CA HIS A 41 -6.32 -2.33 -25.01
C HIS A 41 -5.23 -3.16 -24.29
N GLY A 42 -5.52 -3.73 -23.13
CA GLY A 42 -4.58 -4.51 -22.32
C GLY A 42 -3.62 -3.68 -21.49
N GLY A 43 -3.83 -2.36 -21.42
CA GLY A 43 -3.05 -1.42 -20.61
C GLY A 43 -3.44 -1.53 -19.13
N VAL A 44 -2.43 -1.56 -18.25
CA VAL A 44 -2.67 -1.63 -16.79
C VAL A 44 -3.01 -0.25 -16.27
N ILE A 45 -4.22 -0.07 -15.73
CA ILE A 45 -4.72 1.22 -15.25
C ILE A 45 -4.87 1.30 -13.73
N GLY A 46 -4.79 0.17 -13.03
CA GLY A 46 -4.95 0.10 -11.58
C GLY A 46 -4.60 -1.26 -10.98
N MET A 47 -4.70 -1.36 -9.67
CA MET A 47 -4.60 -2.61 -8.90
C MET A 47 -5.71 -2.68 -7.87
N VAL A 48 -6.33 -3.85 -7.70
CA VAL A 48 -7.31 -4.10 -6.63
C VAL A 48 -6.83 -5.27 -5.78
N SER A 49 -6.79 -5.08 -4.47
CA SER A 49 -6.48 -6.10 -3.47
C SER A 49 -7.68 -6.44 -2.59
N GLU A 50 -7.64 -7.56 -1.88
CA GLU A 50 -8.64 -7.91 -0.86
C GLU A 50 -8.89 -6.76 0.14
N GLY A 51 -7.84 -5.99 0.45
CA GLY A 51 -7.92 -4.87 1.36
C GLY A 51 -8.68 -3.66 0.82
N ASP A 52 -8.85 -3.56 -0.50
CA ASP A 52 -9.55 -2.47 -1.17
C ASP A 52 -11.06 -2.77 -1.33
N LEU A 53 -11.46 -4.03 -1.11
CA LEU A 53 -12.85 -4.48 -1.16
C LEU A 53 -13.61 -4.23 0.15
N ILE A 54 -12.91 -3.82 1.22
CA ILE A 54 -13.49 -3.61 2.56
C ILE A 54 -13.81 -2.14 2.77
N ASP A 55 -15.01 -1.85 3.28
CA ASP A 55 -15.40 -0.51 3.71
C ASP A 55 -14.69 -0.14 5.03
N ARG A 56 -13.76 0.81 4.93
CA ARG A 56 -12.91 1.26 6.06
C ARG A 56 -13.67 2.10 7.08
N GLU A 57 -14.82 2.69 6.73
CA GLU A 57 -15.64 3.45 7.68
C GLU A 57 -16.47 2.52 8.59
N LYS A 58 -16.93 1.37 8.07
CA LYS A 58 -17.75 0.41 8.84
C LYS A 58 -16.94 -0.68 9.56
N ALA A 59 -15.70 -0.95 9.15
CA ALA A 59 -14.88 -2.03 9.70
C ALA A 59 -14.29 -1.74 11.10
N GLY A 60 -14.30 -0.48 11.57
CA GLY A 60 -13.63 -0.11 12.82
C GLY A 60 -12.13 -0.47 12.83
N THR A 61 -11.52 -0.51 14.02
CA THR A 61 -10.07 -0.71 14.24
C THR A 61 -9.56 -2.15 14.01
N ALA A 62 -10.35 -3.03 13.39
CA ALA A 62 -10.00 -4.44 13.24
C ALA A 62 -9.05 -4.70 12.05
N HIS A 63 -7.76 -4.45 12.25
CA HIS A 63 -6.71 -4.91 11.32
C HIS A 63 -6.56 -6.45 11.29
N GLU A 64 -7.15 -7.13 12.27
CA GLU A 64 -7.21 -8.59 12.41
C GLU A 64 -8.17 -9.23 11.40
N ALA A 65 -9.14 -8.48 10.86
CA ALA A 65 -10.10 -8.98 9.87
C ALA A 65 -9.48 -9.26 8.48
N ARG A 66 -8.20 -8.91 8.25
CA ARG A 66 -7.57 -8.96 6.91
C ARG A 66 -7.03 -10.33 6.50
N ARG A 67 -6.94 -11.33 7.40
CA ARG A 67 -6.40 -12.67 7.05
C ARG A 67 -7.22 -13.86 7.56
N ASP A 68 -7.95 -13.71 8.68
CA ASP A 68 -8.62 -14.84 9.35
C ASP A 68 -10.13 -14.95 9.05
N TRP A 69 -10.67 -14.04 8.25
CA TRP A 69 -12.11 -13.95 8.02
C TRP A 69 -12.69 -15.13 7.21
N TRP A 70 -11.93 -15.69 6.26
CA TRP A 70 -12.35 -16.88 5.51
C TRP A 70 -12.35 -18.13 6.39
N LEU A 71 -11.44 -18.19 7.38
CA LEU A 71 -11.43 -19.25 8.39
C LEU A 71 -12.66 -19.13 9.30
N ALA A 72 -13.05 -17.91 9.68
CA ALA A 72 -14.28 -17.67 10.46
C ALA A 72 -15.56 -18.06 9.68
N LEU A 73 -15.62 -17.74 8.37
CA LEU A 73 -16.74 -18.10 7.48
C LEU A 73 -16.92 -19.62 7.35
N VAL A 74 -15.81 -20.37 7.29
CA VAL A 74 -15.81 -21.84 7.20
C VAL A 74 -16.03 -22.51 8.56
N ALA A 75 -15.54 -21.90 9.65
CA ALA A 75 -15.62 -22.47 11.00
C ALA A 75 -17.02 -22.35 11.63
N GLU A 76 -17.75 -21.26 11.37
CA GLU A 76 -18.97 -20.95 12.15
C GLU A 76 -20.26 -20.84 11.32
N GLY A 77 -20.20 -20.83 9.99
CA GLY A 77 -21.41 -20.86 9.15
C GLY A 77 -22.35 -19.65 9.31
N GLU A 78 -21.86 -18.53 9.84
CA GLU A 78 -22.65 -17.31 10.08
C GLU A 78 -22.62 -16.31 8.91
N GLN A 79 -23.57 -15.36 8.95
CA GLN A 79 -23.76 -14.30 7.96
C GLN A 79 -22.57 -13.31 7.91
N LEU A 80 -22.35 -12.74 6.72
CA LEU A 80 -21.26 -11.79 6.45
C LEU A 80 -21.24 -10.63 7.47
N PRO A 81 -20.07 -10.26 8.02
CA PRO A 81 -19.94 -9.13 8.93
C PRO A 81 -20.42 -7.80 8.31
N PRO A 82 -20.96 -6.84 9.09
CA PRO A 82 -21.60 -5.61 8.59
C PRO A 82 -20.73 -4.72 7.70
N TYR A 83 -19.40 -4.79 7.84
CA TYR A 83 -18.45 -4.02 7.03
C TYR A 83 -18.16 -4.63 5.64
N TRP A 84 -18.71 -5.81 5.35
CA TRP A 84 -18.81 -6.39 4.01
C TRP A 84 -20.19 -6.16 3.36
N ALA A 85 -21.11 -5.44 4.00
CA ALA A 85 -22.40 -5.09 3.38
C ALA A 85 -22.22 -4.36 2.04
N ASP A 86 -21.11 -3.64 1.88
CA ASP A 86 -20.76 -2.92 0.66
C ASP A 86 -20.20 -3.82 -0.47
N ALA A 87 -19.65 -4.99 -0.17
CA ALA A 87 -19.32 -5.96 -1.22
C ALA A 87 -20.58 -6.51 -1.90
N GLN A 88 -21.75 -6.37 -1.27
CA GLN A 88 -23.06 -6.63 -1.88
C GLN A 88 -23.57 -5.43 -2.69
N ASN A 89 -22.95 -4.25 -2.58
CA ASN A 89 -23.29 -3.09 -3.38
C ASN A 89 -22.87 -3.32 -4.84
N ARG A 90 -23.83 -3.72 -5.66
CA ARG A 90 -23.64 -4.05 -7.09
C ARG A 90 -23.26 -2.84 -7.95
N GLU A 91 -23.33 -1.63 -7.42
CA GLU A 91 -23.07 -0.40 -8.15
C GLU A 91 -21.59 0.00 -8.17
N ARG A 92 -20.77 -0.50 -7.23
CA ARG A 92 -19.32 -0.21 -7.19
C ARG A 92 -18.53 -1.17 -8.08
N THR A 93 -17.55 -0.63 -8.78
CA THR A 93 -16.72 -1.32 -9.77
C THR A 93 -15.23 -1.32 -9.40
N ALA A 94 -14.42 -2.05 -10.15
CA ALA A 94 -12.97 -2.07 -10.01
C ALA A 94 -12.37 -0.66 -10.09
N ARG A 95 -12.88 0.19 -11.00
CA ARG A 95 -12.44 1.58 -11.15
C ARG A 95 -12.66 2.41 -9.89
N ASP A 96 -13.72 2.13 -9.13
CA ASP A 96 -14.08 2.89 -7.92
C ASP A 96 -13.24 2.50 -6.71
N VAL A 97 -12.58 1.34 -6.75
CA VAL A 97 -11.84 0.77 -5.61
C VAL A 97 -10.36 0.55 -5.89
N MET A 98 -9.92 0.65 -7.15
CA MET A 98 -8.53 0.39 -7.51
C MET A 98 -7.59 1.48 -6.97
N ALA A 99 -6.41 1.05 -6.55
CA ALA A 99 -5.28 1.95 -6.39
C ALA A 99 -4.79 2.40 -7.77
N ALA A 100 -4.78 3.72 -7.99
CA ALA A 100 -4.28 4.37 -9.20
C ALA A 100 -3.55 5.68 -8.86
N PRO A 101 -2.51 6.08 -9.61
CA PRO A 101 -1.91 5.37 -10.74
C PRO A 101 -1.14 4.12 -10.29
N VAL A 102 -1.19 3.06 -11.11
CA VAL A 102 -0.49 1.81 -10.83
C VAL A 102 0.99 1.93 -11.15
N ILE A 103 1.83 1.46 -10.22
CA ILE A 103 3.26 1.31 -10.46
C ILE A 103 3.48 0.03 -11.24
N THR A 104 4.21 0.10 -12.35
CA THR A 104 4.56 -1.05 -13.20
C THR A 104 6.06 -1.12 -13.43
N VAL A 105 6.54 -2.27 -13.90
CA VAL A 105 7.94 -2.49 -14.29
C VAL A 105 8.01 -3.07 -15.70
N ASP A 106 9.11 -2.81 -16.41
CA ASP A 106 9.36 -3.43 -17.71
C ASP A 106 9.76 -4.90 -17.53
N ILE A 107 9.45 -5.74 -18.53
CA ILE A 107 9.84 -7.15 -18.56
C ILE A 107 11.36 -7.40 -18.39
N ASN A 108 12.19 -6.39 -18.65
CA ASN A 108 13.64 -6.45 -18.48
C ASN A 108 14.16 -5.86 -17.16
N THR A 109 13.29 -5.31 -16.29
CA THR A 109 13.70 -4.71 -15.02
C THR A 109 14.41 -5.73 -14.12
N ASP A 110 15.50 -5.31 -13.46
CA ASP A 110 16.27 -6.18 -12.59
C ASP A 110 15.49 -6.54 -11.31
N THR A 111 15.58 -7.79 -10.87
CA THR A 111 14.93 -8.28 -9.65
C THR A 111 15.27 -7.48 -8.39
N ALA A 112 16.47 -6.91 -8.28
CA ALA A 112 16.87 -6.06 -7.17
C ALA A 112 16.17 -4.69 -7.20
N ASP A 113 15.96 -4.13 -8.40
CA ASP A 113 15.18 -2.90 -8.58
C ASP A 113 13.71 -3.15 -8.26
N ILE A 114 13.16 -4.29 -8.68
CA ILE A 114 11.82 -4.72 -8.30
C ILE A 114 11.71 -4.83 -6.77
N ALA A 115 12.66 -5.49 -6.11
CA ALA A 115 12.66 -5.63 -4.66
C ALA A 115 12.68 -4.26 -3.95
N ARG A 116 13.56 -3.34 -4.38
CA ARG A 116 13.62 -1.96 -3.87
C ARG A 116 12.29 -1.24 -4.06
N LEU A 117 11.69 -1.34 -5.25
CA LEU A 117 10.41 -0.72 -5.57
C LEU A 117 9.29 -1.25 -4.64
N LEU A 118 9.20 -2.57 -4.46
CA LEU A 118 8.21 -3.17 -3.54
C LEU A 118 8.38 -2.68 -2.10
N MET A 119 9.63 -2.54 -1.64
CA MET A 119 9.94 -2.02 -0.29
C MET A 119 9.59 -0.55 -0.15
N THR A 120 10.07 0.30 -1.06
CA THR A 120 9.90 1.76 -1.02
C THR A 120 8.43 2.15 -1.06
N HIS A 121 7.64 1.48 -1.90
CA HIS A 121 6.22 1.79 -2.03
C HIS A 121 5.32 0.99 -1.08
N GLY A 122 5.89 0.12 -0.24
CA GLY A 122 5.13 -0.73 0.69
C GLY A 122 4.16 -1.68 0.00
N ILE A 123 4.35 -1.97 -1.29
CA ILE A 123 3.46 -2.81 -2.09
C ILE A 123 3.94 -4.26 -2.11
N LYS A 124 2.99 -5.20 -2.20
CA LYS A 124 3.30 -6.64 -2.09
C LYS A 124 3.68 -7.28 -3.42
N ARG A 125 3.32 -6.65 -4.53
CA ARG A 125 3.49 -7.12 -5.90
C ARG A 125 3.45 -5.96 -6.88
N VAL A 126 4.00 -6.17 -8.07
CA VAL A 126 4.05 -5.18 -9.14
C VAL A 126 3.72 -5.84 -10.49
N PRO A 127 2.82 -5.26 -11.30
CA PRO A 127 2.59 -5.70 -12.68
C PRO A 127 3.83 -5.49 -13.54
N VAL A 128 4.10 -6.48 -14.39
CA VAL A 128 5.15 -6.45 -15.42
C VAL A 128 4.49 -6.15 -16.76
N VAL A 129 5.02 -5.16 -17.48
CA VAL A 129 4.51 -4.72 -18.77
C VAL A 129 5.56 -4.84 -19.87
N LEU A 130 5.09 -5.03 -21.11
CA LEU A 130 5.86 -4.91 -22.34
C LEU A 130 5.07 -3.97 -23.26
N ASP A 131 5.69 -2.88 -23.71
CA ASP A 131 5.06 -1.86 -24.55
C ASP A 131 3.72 -1.34 -23.99
N GLY A 132 3.60 -1.28 -22.65
CA GLY A 132 2.42 -0.82 -21.93
C GLY A 132 1.34 -1.90 -21.70
N SER A 133 1.47 -3.08 -22.31
CA SER A 133 0.56 -4.21 -22.12
C SER A 133 1.03 -5.11 -20.97
N LEU A 134 0.08 -5.62 -20.17
CA LEU A 134 0.37 -6.57 -19.10
C LEU A 134 0.93 -7.89 -19.66
N VAL A 135 2.09 -8.32 -19.16
CA VAL A 135 2.71 -9.61 -19.53
C VAL A 135 3.02 -10.51 -18.33
N GLY A 136 2.90 -9.99 -17.11
CA GLY A 136 3.07 -10.80 -15.91
C GLY A 136 2.90 -10.00 -14.63
N ILE A 137 3.14 -10.66 -13.50
CA ILE A 137 3.17 -10.03 -12.18
C ILE A 137 4.30 -10.62 -11.35
N VAL A 138 5.00 -9.77 -10.59
CA VAL A 138 6.04 -10.20 -9.64
C VAL A 138 5.59 -9.86 -8.23
N SER A 139 5.50 -10.88 -7.38
CA SER A 139 5.23 -10.72 -5.96
C SER A 139 6.49 -10.87 -5.12
N ARG A 140 6.43 -10.43 -3.85
CA ARG A 140 7.48 -10.73 -2.87
C ARG A 140 7.75 -12.23 -2.74
N ALA A 141 6.73 -13.08 -2.88
CA ALA A 141 6.89 -14.53 -2.82
C ALA A 141 7.72 -15.05 -4.01
N ASP A 142 7.56 -14.46 -5.19
CA ASP A 142 8.33 -14.86 -6.38
C ASP A 142 9.80 -14.49 -6.25
N LEU A 143 10.10 -13.32 -5.70
CA LEU A 143 11.48 -12.91 -5.37
C LEU A 143 12.11 -13.79 -4.28
N LEU A 144 11.32 -14.25 -3.30
CA LEU A 144 11.81 -15.16 -2.26
C LEU A 144 12.13 -16.56 -2.80
N LYS A 145 11.36 -17.08 -3.77
CA LYS A 145 11.68 -18.35 -4.44
C LYS A 145 13.07 -18.31 -5.09
N VAL A 146 13.49 -17.15 -5.59
CA VAL A 146 14.82 -16.95 -6.19
C VAL A 146 15.93 -16.95 -5.14
N LEU A 147 15.71 -16.31 -3.98
CA LEU A 147 16.68 -16.31 -2.89
C LEU A 147 16.85 -17.70 -2.24
N ALA A 148 15.80 -18.52 -2.28
CA ALA A 148 15.82 -19.90 -1.78
C ALA A 148 16.41 -20.91 -2.78
N ALA A 149 16.54 -20.52 -4.05
CA ALA A 149 17.25 -21.29 -5.07
C ALA A 149 18.72 -20.84 -5.09
N GLU A 150 19.65 -21.66 -4.60
CA GLU A 150 21.08 -21.43 -4.83
C GLU A 150 21.38 -21.30 -6.33
N PRO A 151 22.41 -20.52 -6.73
CA PRO A 151 22.66 -20.22 -8.13
C PRO A 151 22.98 -21.50 -8.90
N ALA A 152 22.04 -21.95 -9.74
CA ALA A 152 22.34 -22.93 -10.77
C ALA A 152 23.48 -22.38 -11.64
N GLU A 153 24.55 -23.14 -11.67
CA GLU A 153 25.77 -22.90 -12.45
C GLU A 153 25.41 -22.49 -13.88
N LYS A 154 25.95 -21.35 -14.32
CA LYS A 154 25.80 -20.85 -15.69
C LYS A 154 26.34 -21.89 -16.67
N THR A 155 25.46 -22.69 -17.25
CA THR A 155 25.78 -23.43 -18.46
C THR A 155 25.48 -22.52 -19.65
N GLU A 156 26.54 -22.10 -20.34
CA GLU A 156 26.45 -21.40 -21.61
C GLU A 156 25.65 -22.23 -22.62
N PRO A 157 24.73 -21.64 -23.41
CA PRO A 157 24.08 -22.36 -24.48
C PRO A 157 25.07 -22.51 -25.65
N ALA A 158 25.75 -23.65 -25.70
CA ALA A 158 26.46 -24.09 -26.89
C ALA A 158 25.44 -24.54 -27.96
N HIS A 159 25.50 -23.85 -29.09
CA HIS A 159 25.12 -24.32 -30.43
C HIS A 159 23.69 -24.82 -30.68
N ARG A 160 22.96 -23.99 -31.43
CA ARG A 160 21.90 -24.40 -32.36
C ARG A 160 22.36 -25.59 -33.23
N SER A 161 21.57 -26.66 -33.30
CA SER A 161 21.40 -27.45 -34.54
C SER A 161 20.18 -28.36 -34.46
N GLY A 162 19.16 -28.01 -35.25
CA GLY A 162 18.19 -28.88 -35.92
C GLY A 162 17.49 -30.00 -35.12
N LEU A 163 16.25 -29.77 -34.69
CA LEU A 163 15.29 -30.87 -34.40
C LEU A 163 13.79 -30.49 -34.54
N PHE A 164 13.44 -29.33 -35.15
CA PHE A 164 12.05 -28.96 -35.48
C PHE A 164 11.54 -29.65 -36.77
N GLN A 165 11.73 -30.96 -36.90
CA GLN A 165 11.15 -31.76 -37.99
C GLN A 165 10.79 -33.18 -37.53
N ARG A 166 9.91 -33.34 -36.53
CA ARG A 166 9.30 -34.67 -36.30
C ARG A 166 8.07 -34.74 -35.40
N TRP A 167 7.17 -33.75 -35.40
CA TRP A 167 5.95 -33.82 -34.58
C TRP A 167 4.68 -34.17 -35.38
N GLU A 168 4.83 -34.95 -36.45
CA GLU A 168 3.74 -35.70 -37.08
C GLU A 168 4.05 -37.19 -37.04
N ARG A 169 3.76 -37.85 -35.91
CA ARG A 169 3.56 -39.30 -35.87
C ARG A 169 2.77 -39.67 -34.62
N LYS A 170 1.62 -40.32 -34.82
CA LYS A 170 0.70 -40.85 -33.79
C LYS A 170 1.45 -41.37 -32.56
N ALA A 171 1.14 -40.82 -31.40
CA ALA A 171 1.57 -41.34 -30.11
C ALA A 171 1.07 -42.78 -29.94
N PRO A 172 1.94 -43.76 -29.63
CA PRO A 172 1.49 -45.10 -29.25
C PRO A 172 0.86 -45.04 -27.85
N ALA A 173 -0.17 -45.86 -27.62
CA ALA A 173 -0.84 -45.94 -26.33
C ALA A 173 0.15 -46.33 -25.22
N LEU A 174 0.21 -45.50 -24.17
CA LEU A 174 1.02 -45.73 -22.97
C LEU A 174 0.46 -46.94 -22.21
N ALA A 175 1.30 -47.94 -21.98
CA ALA A 175 1.04 -48.97 -20.98
C ALA A 175 1.09 -48.34 -19.57
N PRO A 176 0.29 -48.80 -18.60
CA PRO A 176 0.28 -48.22 -17.26
C PRO A 176 1.65 -48.38 -16.60
N VAL A 177 2.29 -47.26 -16.28
CA VAL A 177 3.52 -47.20 -15.49
C VAL A 177 3.16 -47.64 -14.07
N ARG A 178 3.80 -48.69 -13.55
CA ARG A 178 3.77 -49.01 -12.12
C ARG A 178 4.70 -48.05 -11.40
N GLU A 179 4.14 -47.08 -10.69
CA GLU A 179 4.91 -46.17 -9.84
C GLU A 179 5.62 -46.95 -8.73
N PRO A 180 6.93 -46.76 -8.50
CA PRO A 180 7.58 -47.28 -7.30
C PRO A 180 7.00 -46.56 -6.07
N ALA A 181 6.81 -47.30 -4.98
CA ALA A 181 6.31 -46.76 -3.73
C ALA A 181 7.32 -45.75 -3.14
N HIS A 182 7.21 -44.48 -3.53
CA HIS A 182 7.87 -43.38 -2.86
C HIS A 182 7.03 -42.98 -1.66
N GLU A 183 7.54 -43.22 -0.46
CA GLU A 183 7.03 -42.59 0.75
C GLU A 183 7.16 -41.06 0.55
N PRO A 184 6.06 -40.28 0.59
CA PRO A 184 6.15 -38.87 0.30
C PRO A 184 7.02 -38.19 1.37
N LEU A 185 8.10 -37.50 0.91
CA LEU A 185 9.10 -36.84 1.75
C LEU A 185 8.49 -35.86 2.76
N PHE A 186 7.29 -35.32 2.51
CA PHE A 186 6.54 -34.47 3.42
C PHE A 186 5.03 -34.68 3.22
N ARG A 187 4.23 -34.59 4.29
CA ARG A 187 2.77 -34.69 4.24
C ARG A 187 2.17 -33.29 4.14
N ALA A 188 0.99 -33.17 3.53
CA ALA A 188 0.26 -31.89 3.46
C ALA A 188 -0.03 -31.27 4.85
N ALA A 189 -0.07 -32.08 5.91
CA ALA A 189 -0.19 -31.60 7.29
C ALA A 189 1.04 -30.79 7.74
N ASP A 190 2.24 -31.16 7.29
CA ASP A 190 3.49 -30.49 7.63
C ASP A 190 3.51 -29.07 7.04
N PHE A 191 3.05 -28.92 5.80
CA PHE A 191 2.91 -27.62 5.15
C PHE A 191 1.83 -26.74 5.80
N ARG A 192 0.68 -27.31 6.22
CA ARG A 192 -0.35 -26.55 6.93
C ARG A 192 0.18 -25.97 8.25
N HIS A 193 0.98 -26.74 8.98
CA HIS A 193 1.60 -26.29 10.23
C HIS A 193 2.64 -25.18 9.98
N LEU A 194 3.46 -25.31 8.93
CA LEU A 194 4.43 -24.27 8.53
C LEU A 194 3.76 -22.96 8.12
N VAL A 195 2.66 -23.03 7.35
CA VAL A 195 1.89 -21.84 6.95
C VAL A 195 1.23 -21.18 8.15
N GLY A 196 0.68 -21.96 9.10
CA GLY A 196 0.14 -21.45 10.35
C GLY A 196 1.17 -20.70 11.19
N ASN A 197 2.34 -21.31 11.42
CA ASN A 197 3.43 -20.67 12.16
C ASN A 197 3.90 -19.36 11.51
N PHE A 198 4.03 -19.35 10.17
CA PHE A 198 4.41 -18.15 9.44
C PHE A 198 3.34 -17.04 9.55
N HIS A 199 2.05 -17.39 9.58
CA HIS A 199 0.99 -16.42 9.80
C HIS A 199 1.05 -15.80 11.19
N ASP A 200 1.25 -16.63 12.22
CA ASP A 200 1.36 -16.19 13.61
C ASP A 200 2.58 -15.28 13.84
N GLU A 201 3.75 -15.68 13.32
CA GLU A 201 4.98 -14.89 13.42
C GLU A 201 4.83 -13.52 12.74
N ASN A 202 4.20 -13.50 11.55
CA ASN A 202 4.02 -12.26 10.82
C ASN A 202 2.95 -11.35 11.47
N ALA A 203 1.91 -11.94 12.08
CA ALA A 203 0.94 -11.20 12.88
C ALA A 203 1.59 -10.56 14.11
N ARG A 204 2.45 -11.30 14.82
CA ARG A 204 3.24 -10.78 15.95
C ARG A 204 4.17 -9.66 15.53
N HIS A 205 4.88 -9.82 14.42
CA HIS A 205 5.80 -8.80 13.93
C HIS A 205 5.05 -7.51 13.55
N LEU A 206 3.92 -7.62 12.87
CA LEU A 206 3.09 -6.46 12.53
C LEU A 206 2.50 -5.77 13.77
N ALA A 207 2.07 -6.55 14.77
CA ALA A 207 1.60 -6.03 16.05
C ALA A 207 2.71 -5.27 16.80
N GLU A 208 3.93 -5.81 16.81
CA GLU A 208 5.08 -5.13 17.44
C GLU A 208 5.41 -3.82 16.71
N GLN A 209 5.48 -3.84 15.37
CA GLN A 209 5.71 -2.62 14.58
C GLN A 209 4.68 -1.52 14.84
N ARG A 210 3.41 -1.90 15.03
CA ARG A 210 2.32 -0.96 15.38
C ARG A 210 2.49 -0.40 16.78
N LYS A 211 2.83 -1.25 17.74
CA LYS A 211 3.11 -0.84 19.11
C LYS A 211 4.27 0.13 19.15
N GLU A 212 5.37 -0.16 18.45
CA GLU A 212 6.49 0.75 18.32
C GLU A 212 6.11 2.07 17.63
N ALA A 213 5.31 2.03 16.56
CA ALA A 213 4.84 3.23 15.88
C ALA A 213 3.97 4.10 16.80
N LEU A 214 3.11 3.49 17.62
CA LEU A 214 2.31 4.19 18.62
C LEU A 214 3.20 4.84 19.69
N VAL A 215 4.19 4.11 20.21
CA VAL A 215 5.16 4.64 21.18
C VAL A 215 5.93 5.81 20.58
N ARG A 216 6.50 5.66 19.38
CA ARG A 216 7.19 6.75 18.68
C ARG A 216 6.29 7.97 18.46
N ARG A 217 5.01 7.76 18.13
CA ARG A 217 4.04 8.84 17.95
C ARG A 217 3.74 9.56 19.26
N GLN A 218 3.55 8.81 20.35
CA GLN A 218 3.34 9.38 21.69
C GLN A 218 4.57 10.16 22.18
N GLU A 219 5.77 9.62 21.99
CA GLU A 219 7.03 10.30 22.28
C GLU A 219 7.14 11.62 21.50
N LYS A 220 6.78 11.60 20.20
CA LYS A 220 6.81 12.81 19.38
C LYS A 220 5.80 13.86 19.83
N VAL A 221 4.59 13.46 20.24
CA VAL A 221 3.61 14.38 20.83
C VAL A 221 4.17 15.02 22.10
N GLN A 222 4.75 14.21 23.00
CA GLN A 222 5.33 14.72 24.23
C GLN A 222 6.50 15.69 23.97
N GLU A 223 7.40 15.34 23.04
CA GLU A 223 8.49 16.20 22.60
C GLU A 223 7.97 17.58 22.12
N LEU A 224 6.93 17.59 21.28
CA LEU A 224 6.33 18.83 20.76
C LEU A 224 5.54 19.62 21.81
N ILE A 225 5.08 18.98 22.88
CA ILE A 225 4.45 19.68 24.01
C ILE A 225 5.51 20.40 24.85
N ASP A 226 6.65 19.75 25.07
CA ASP A 226 7.70 20.26 25.96
C ASP A 226 8.65 21.25 25.24
N HIS A 227 8.74 21.14 23.91
CA HIS A 227 9.62 21.95 23.09
C HIS A 227 9.02 23.33 22.79
N HIS A 228 9.85 24.37 22.97
CA HIS A 228 9.50 25.75 22.66
C HIS A 228 10.23 26.19 21.38
N VAL A 229 9.58 26.99 20.54
CA VAL A 229 10.17 27.56 19.33
C VAL A 229 11.19 28.63 19.68
N ALA A 230 12.46 28.23 19.79
CA ALA A 230 13.57 29.18 19.96
C ALA A 230 13.66 30.15 18.77
N ASP A 231 14.10 31.38 19.00
CA ASP A 231 14.20 32.43 17.96
C ASP A 231 15.02 32.02 16.74
N HIS A 232 16.10 31.25 16.96
CA HIS A 232 16.92 30.72 15.87
C HIS A 232 16.16 29.70 15.01
N GLY A 233 15.25 28.92 15.60
CA GLY A 233 14.39 27.99 14.88
C GLY A 233 13.33 28.74 14.07
N TRP A 234 12.73 29.78 14.65
CA TRP A 234 11.77 30.64 13.97
C TRP A 234 12.37 31.34 12.74
N HIS A 235 13.53 31.98 12.88
CA HIS A 235 14.19 32.62 11.74
C HIS A 235 14.50 31.65 10.60
N LYS A 236 14.96 30.43 10.91
CA LYS A 236 15.19 29.40 9.88
C LYS A 236 13.91 28.99 9.14
N LEU A 237 12.78 28.91 9.83
CA LEU A 237 11.49 28.65 9.17
C LEU A 237 11.13 29.78 8.20
N LEU A 238 11.38 31.04 8.58
CA LEU A 238 11.13 32.19 7.71
C LEU A 238 12.10 32.29 6.53
N GLU A 239 13.38 31.92 6.71
CA GLU A 239 14.34 31.77 5.62
C GLU A 239 13.84 30.71 4.62
N GLY A 240 13.36 29.56 5.11
CA GLY A 240 12.78 28.52 4.26
C GLY A 240 11.54 28.99 3.49
N ALA A 241 10.65 29.75 4.16
CA ALA A 241 9.50 30.36 3.52
C ALA A 241 9.90 31.40 2.45
N HIS A 242 10.92 32.20 2.72
CA HIS A 242 11.47 33.16 1.75
C HIS A 242 12.03 32.44 0.51
N ASP A 243 12.79 31.37 0.70
CA ASP A 243 13.33 30.57 -0.41
C ASP A 243 12.20 29.92 -1.24
N ALA A 244 11.13 29.46 -0.59
CA ALA A 244 9.94 28.96 -1.28
C ALA A 244 9.26 30.05 -2.11
N ALA A 245 9.10 31.26 -1.55
CA ALA A 245 8.57 32.40 -2.27
C ALA A 245 9.44 32.77 -3.48
N ALA A 246 10.76 32.71 -3.34
CA ALA A 246 11.71 32.96 -4.43
C ALA A 246 11.58 31.94 -5.58
N ARG A 247 11.06 30.74 -5.31
CA ARG A 247 10.73 29.72 -6.31
C ARG A 247 9.32 29.88 -6.91
N GLY A 248 8.56 30.89 -6.48
CA GLY A 248 7.19 31.12 -6.94
C GLY A 248 6.13 30.28 -6.22
N GLU A 249 6.49 29.62 -5.13
CA GLU A 249 5.52 28.96 -4.25
C GLU A 249 4.68 30.03 -3.52
N LYS A 250 3.42 29.71 -3.19
CA LYS A 250 2.48 30.61 -2.49
C LYS A 250 2.25 30.23 -1.03
N GLU A 251 2.81 29.10 -0.61
CA GLU A 251 2.69 28.60 0.75
C GLU A 251 3.92 27.81 1.15
N PHE A 252 4.13 27.66 2.45
CA PHE A 252 5.21 26.87 3.03
C PHE A 252 4.76 26.17 4.30
N LEU A 253 5.10 24.89 4.42
CA LEU A 253 4.81 24.08 5.59
C LEU A 253 5.75 24.47 6.75
N LEU A 254 5.20 25.17 7.75
CA LEU A 254 5.93 25.55 8.96
C LEU A 254 6.15 24.35 9.88
N LEU A 255 5.12 23.54 10.07
CA LEU A 255 5.16 22.41 10.99
C LEU A 255 4.23 21.29 10.53
N ARG A 256 4.73 20.05 10.58
CA ARG A 256 3.93 18.82 10.52
C ARG A 256 3.90 18.19 11.91
N PHE A 257 2.72 17.89 12.42
CA PHE A 257 2.55 17.35 13.77
C PHE A 257 1.38 16.35 13.88
N PRO A 258 1.40 15.41 14.85
CA PRO A 258 0.28 14.50 15.10
C PRO A 258 -0.99 15.24 15.57
N ALA A 259 -2.17 14.85 15.07
CA ALA A 259 -3.47 15.44 15.44
C ALA A 259 -3.76 15.37 16.95
N GLU A 260 -3.15 14.44 17.68
CA GLU A 260 -3.23 14.32 19.13
C GLU A 260 -2.61 15.52 19.87
N LEU A 261 -1.81 16.34 19.18
CA LEU A 261 -1.35 17.62 19.71
C LEU A 261 -2.49 18.65 19.80
N CYS A 262 -3.56 18.49 19.01
CA CYS A 262 -4.79 19.28 19.15
C CYS A 262 -5.66 18.71 20.29
N SER A 263 -6.25 19.59 21.10
CA SER A 263 -7.13 19.22 22.22
C SER A 263 -8.38 18.45 21.80
N ASP A 264 -8.78 18.57 20.54
CA ASP A 264 -9.96 17.97 19.93
C ASP A 264 -9.60 16.89 18.88
N GLY A 265 -8.31 16.50 18.78
CA GLY A 265 -7.86 15.54 17.78
C GLY A 265 -7.94 16.07 16.34
N ALA A 266 -7.75 17.38 16.15
CA ALA A 266 -7.80 18.08 14.86
C ALA A 266 -9.17 18.06 14.16
N ARG A 267 -10.25 17.82 14.92
CA ARG A 267 -11.62 17.84 14.39
C ARG A 267 -11.99 19.21 13.82
N ALA A 268 -11.70 20.29 14.53
CA ALA A 268 -11.97 21.65 14.10
C ALA A 268 -11.20 22.01 12.81
N ILE A 269 -9.98 21.48 12.66
CA ILE A 269 -9.18 21.65 11.43
C ILE A 269 -9.80 20.88 10.26
N ASN A 270 -10.31 19.67 10.51
CA ASN A 270 -10.94 18.83 9.50
C ASN A 270 -12.33 19.35 9.07
N ALA A 271 -13.08 19.98 9.98
CA ALA A 271 -14.40 20.57 9.73
C ALA A 271 -14.35 22.08 9.36
N PRO A 272 -13.22 22.52 8.80
CA PRO A 272 -12.67 23.89 8.84
C PRO A 272 -13.41 24.91 9.73
N GLU A 273 -13.51 24.61 11.03
CA GLU A 273 -14.15 25.49 12.02
C GLU A 273 -13.26 26.71 12.29
N PRO A 274 -13.77 27.97 12.23
CA PRO A 274 -12.93 29.18 12.37
C PRO A 274 -12.11 29.28 13.66
N ASP A 275 -12.53 28.59 14.72
CA ASP A 275 -11.89 28.60 16.04
C ASP A 275 -10.89 27.45 16.25
N TRP A 276 -10.56 26.68 15.19
CA TRP A 276 -9.54 25.64 15.22
C TRP A 276 -8.21 26.05 15.88
N PRO A 277 -7.72 27.31 15.82
CA PRO A 277 -6.47 27.66 16.48
C PRO A 277 -6.51 27.48 18.00
N ARG A 278 -7.69 27.54 18.62
CA ARG A 278 -7.87 27.32 20.06
C ARG A 278 -7.58 25.88 20.49
N THR A 279 -7.52 24.95 19.53
CA THR A 279 -7.29 23.54 19.78
C THR A 279 -5.81 23.20 19.88
N LEU A 280 -4.94 24.01 19.29
CA LEU A 280 -3.50 23.76 19.22
C LEU A 280 -2.86 23.72 20.63
N ARG A 281 -1.84 22.88 20.79
CA ARG A 281 -1.00 22.81 22.00
C ARG A 281 0.48 22.75 21.62
N GLY A 282 1.35 22.98 22.62
CA GLY A 282 2.80 22.88 22.46
C GLY A 282 3.33 23.79 21.35
N GLU A 283 4.32 23.29 20.63
CA GLU A 283 5.00 23.98 19.53
C GLU A 283 4.03 24.54 18.47
N ALA A 284 2.96 23.81 18.13
CA ALA A 284 1.98 24.27 17.15
C ALA A 284 1.21 25.51 17.63
N ALA A 285 0.87 25.58 18.92
CA ALA A 285 0.24 26.76 19.51
C ALA A 285 1.21 27.95 19.54
N GLU A 286 2.49 27.70 19.82
CA GLU A 286 3.51 28.76 19.83
C GLU A 286 3.73 29.35 18.44
N ILE A 287 3.86 28.52 17.40
CA ILE A 287 3.97 28.98 16.01
C ILE A 287 2.76 29.85 15.65
N TYR A 288 1.54 29.43 16.02
CA TYR A 288 0.34 30.23 15.80
C TYR A 288 0.42 31.60 16.48
N GLN A 289 0.84 31.65 17.75
CA GLN A 289 0.97 32.92 18.49
C GLN A 289 2.02 33.84 17.87
N ARG A 290 3.18 33.30 17.47
CA ARG A 290 4.23 34.08 16.79
C ARG A 290 3.76 34.60 15.44
N TRP A 291 3.13 33.75 14.62
CA TRP A 291 2.53 34.20 13.36
C TRP A 291 1.51 35.32 13.59
N HIS A 292 0.58 35.15 14.54
CA HIS A 292 -0.46 36.13 14.85
C HIS A 292 0.13 37.49 15.28
N HIS A 293 1.24 37.47 16.02
CA HIS A 293 1.90 38.69 16.48
C HIS A 293 2.81 39.34 15.42
N GLU A 294 3.61 38.54 14.72
CA GLU A 294 4.72 39.03 13.88
C GLU A 294 4.36 39.10 12.39
N LEU A 295 3.58 38.14 11.87
CA LEU A 295 3.39 37.94 10.44
C LEU A 295 1.99 38.31 9.94
N GLN A 296 0.96 38.10 10.75
CA GLN A 296 -0.40 38.50 10.40
C GLN A 296 -0.52 40.00 10.10
N PRO A 297 0.08 40.92 10.89
CA PRO A 297 0.07 42.35 10.56
C PRO A 297 0.81 42.69 9.27
N ALA A 298 1.74 41.83 8.84
CA ALA A 298 2.49 41.97 7.59
C ALA A 298 1.77 41.35 6.38
N GLY A 299 0.53 40.88 6.55
CA GLY A 299 -0.31 40.37 5.45
C GLY A 299 -0.16 38.88 5.16
N PHE A 300 0.58 38.12 5.98
CA PHE A 300 0.65 36.67 5.84
C PHE A 300 -0.60 36.00 6.42
N SER A 301 -1.06 34.94 5.76
CA SER A 301 -2.13 34.08 6.27
C SER A 301 -1.56 32.77 6.82
N LEU A 302 -2.27 32.14 7.75
CA LEU A 302 -1.91 30.84 8.30
C LEU A 302 -3.09 29.89 8.15
N THR A 303 -2.85 28.71 7.59
CA THR A 303 -3.87 27.67 7.41
C THR A 303 -3.39 26.36 7.99
N ALA A 304 -4.32 25.53 8.48
CA ALA A 304 -4.02 24.17 8.91
C ALA A 304 -4.82 23.17 8.09
N ARG A 305 -4.22 22.00 7.80
CA ARG A 305 -4.86 20.93 7.02
C ARG A 305 -4.46 19.57 7.57
N VAL A 306 -5.41 18.64 7.61
CA VAL A 306 -5.09 17.22 7.86
C VAL A 306 -4.40 16.66 6.62
N LEU A 307 -3.23 16.05 6.80
CA LEU A 307 -2.37 15.52 5.74
C LEU A 307 -2.63 14.04 5.46
N ASP A 308 -3.03 13.28 6.47
CA ASP A 308 -3.37 11.87 6.34
C ASP A 308 -4.47 11.43 7.31
N PHE A 309 -5.09 10.29 6.98
CA PHE A 309 -6.23 9.74 7.72
C PHE A 309 -6.00 8.27 8.12
N PRO A 310 -5.03 7.98 9.02
CA PRO A 310 -4.77 6.63 9.49
C PRO A 310 -6.03 6.07 10.17
N ASN A 311 -6.54 4.95 9.62
CA ASN A 311 -7.75 4.30 10.09
C ASN A 311 -9.01 5.20 10.06
N GLY A 312 -9.07 6.18 9.15
CA GLY A 312 -10.25 7.04 8.97
C GLY A 312 -10.35 8.20 9.97
N PHE A 313 -9.37 8.39 10.84
CA PHE A 313 -9.29 9.52 11.76
C PHE A 313 -8.19 10.49 11.32
N PRO A 314 -8.30 11.80 11.63
CA PRO A 314 -7.21 12.74 11.41
C PRO A 314 -5.89 12.23 11.98
N GLY A 315 -4.86 12.14 11.14
CA GLY A 315 -3.53 11.67 11.51
C GLY A 315 -2.58 12.83 11.70
N ASP A 316 -1.73 13.11 10.73
CA ASP A 316 -0.84 14.26 10.80
C ASP A 316 -1.52 15.52 10.27
N VAL A 317 -1.19 16.66 10.88
CA VAL A 317 -1.66 18.00 10.53
C VAL A 317 -0.47 18.81 10.04
N GLY A 318 -0.68 19.58 8.97
CA GLY A 318 0.26 20.57 8.49
C GLY A 318 -0.21 21.98 8.80
N LEU A 319 0.69 22.82 9.32
CA LEU A 319 0.50 24.25 9.51
C LEU A 319 1.26 25.01 8.43
N PHE A 320 0.54 25.78 7.60
CA PHE A 320 1.07 26.40 6.39
C PHE A 320 1.02 27.93 6.50
N LEU A 321 2.18 28.56 6.30
CA LEU A 321 2.27 29.99 6.03
C LEU A 321 1.89 30.24 4.58
N VAL A 322 1.03 31.22 4.31
CA VAL A 322 0.52 31.52 2.97
C VAL A 322 0.75 32.99 2.64
N TRP A 323 1.18 33.27 1.40
CA TRP A 323 1.39 34.62 0.88
C TRP A 323 0.91 34.76 -0.58
N GLY A 324 0.55 35.98 -0.95
CA GLY A 324 -0.11 36.31 -2.21
C GLY A 324 -1.63 36.43 -2.05
N ASP A 325 -2.28 37.18 -2.93
CA ASP A 325 -3.69 37.55 -2.81
C ASP A 325 -4.59 36.32 -2.67
N ALA A 326 -5.43 36.36 -1.63
CA ALA A 326 -6.65 35.56 -1.58
C ALA A 326 -7.73 36.23 -2.45
N GLU A 327 -7.50 36.33 -3.75
CA GLU A 327 -8.52 36.79 -4.72
C GLU A 327 -8.43 35.94 -6.01
N GLY A 328 -9.49 35.24 -6.45
CA GLY A 328 -10.87 35.25 -5.95
C GLY A 328 -11.69 34.03 -6.36
#